data_AF-A0A8J2L9Y7-F1
#
_entry.id   AF-A0A8J2L9Y7-F1
#
_cell.length_a   1.000
_cell.length_b   1.000
_cell.length_c   1.000
_cell.angle_alpha   90.00
_cell.angle_beta   90.00
_cell.angle_gamma   90.00
#
_symmetry.space_group_name_H-M   'P 1'
#
loop_
_entity.id
_entity.type
_entity.pdbx_description
1 polymer ?
#
loop_
_entity_poly.entity_id
_entity_poly.type
_entity_poly.pdbx_seq_one_letter_code
_entity_poly.pdbx_strand_id
1 'polypeptide(L)'
;MLYIDAPVGTGFSFANNENAFANNTDEEAIEIYEALKQFFILFNEFQPRDFYIAGEIYAATLIPHLARHIDLENSKSDKHQSFYGLQHTVQAISLKTPLGSWTGEMP
;
A
#
# COMPACT_ATOMS: atom_id res chain seq x y z
N MET A 1 14.18 2.97 1.88
CA MET A 1 13.30 2.03 1.16
C MET A 1 12.64 1.14 2.18
N LEU A 2 11.32 0.98 2.08
CA LEU A 2 10.51 0.10 2.93
C LEU A 2 9.94 -1.00 2.03
N TYR A 3 10.06 -2.25 2.45
CA TYR A 3 9.45 -3.41 1.79
C TYR A 3 8.37 -3.97 2.70
N ILE A 4 7.20 -4.26 2.14
CA ILE A 4 6.04 -4.78 2.86
C ILE A 4 5.60 -6.05 2.13
N ASP A 5 5.52 -7.15 2.86
CA ASP A 5 4.85 -8.35 2.36
C ASP A 5 3.34 -8.16 2.57
N ALA A 6 2.55 -8.14 1.50
CA ALA A 6 1.11 -7.94 1.54
C ALA A 6 0.42 -8.74 0.42
N PRO A 7 -0.86 -9.12 0.60
CA PRO A 7 -1.69 -8.96 1.81
C PRO A 7 -1.27 -9.92 2.94
N VAL A 8 -2.00 -9.92 4.04
CA VAL A 8 -1.89 -10.95 5.09
C VAL A 8 -1.95 -12.35 4.44
N GLY A 9 -1.00 -13.21 4.79
CA GLY A 9 -0.80 -14.54 4.18
C GLY A 9 0.37 -14.59 3.19
N THR A 10 0.91 -13.45 2.76
CA THR A 10 2.09 -13.38 1.88
C THR A 10 3.39 -13.30 2.68
N GLY A 11 4.37 -14.12 2.33
CA GLY A 11 5.73 -14.04 2.88
C GLY A 11 5.76 -14.15 4.41
N PHE A 12 6.22 -13.10 5.07
CA PHE A 12 6.28 -13.02 6.54
C PHE A 12 5.05 -12.36 7.19
N SER A 13 4.07 -11.92 6.40
CA SER A 13 2.82 -11.37 6.92
C SER A 13 1.82 -12.49 7.18
N PHE A 14 1.46 -12.71 8.45
CA PHE A 14 0.52 -13.76 8.86
C PHE A 14 -0.45 -13.26 9.93
N ALA A 15 -1.62 -13.89 10.00
CA ALA A 15 -2.61 -13.67 11.04
C ALA A 15 -3.14 -15.01 11.55
N ASN A 16 -3.52 -15.04 12.83
CA ASN A 16 -4.14 -16.21 13.46
C ASN A 16 -5.68 -16.23 13.29
N ASN A 17 -6.25 -15.18 12.69
CA ASN A 17 -7.68 -15.00 12.51
C ASN A 17 -8.02 -15.06 11.01
N GLU A 18 -8.95 -15.93 10.63
CA GLU A 18 -9.40 -16.09 9.23
C GLU A 18 -10.10 -14.84 8.68
N ASN A 19 -10.63 -13.97 9.54
CA ASN A 19 -11.22 -12.70 9.11
C ASN A 19 -10.19 -11.60 8.81
N ALA A 20 -8.90 -11.88 8.96
CA ALA A 20 -7.82 -10.92 8.71
C ALA A 20 -7.23 -11.03 7.30
N PHE A 21 -7.79 -11.89 6.44
CA PHE A 21 -7.39 -11.98 5.05
C PHE A 21 -8.26 -11.07 4.20
N ALA A 22 -7.63 -10.14 3.48
CA ALA A 22 -8.30 -9.27 2.54
C ALA A 22 -9.02 -10.07 1.43
N ASN A 23 -10.30 -9.76 1.21
CA ASN A 23 -11.13 -10.42 0.20
C ASN A 23 -11.13 -9.68 -1.14
N ASN A 24 -10.63 -8.45 -1.17
CA ASN A 24 -10.55 -7.59 -2.35
C ASN A 24 -9.42 -6.56 -2.20
N THR A 25 -9.08 -5.88 -3.29
CA THR A 25 -7.97 -4.90 -3.32
C THR A 25 -8.26 -3.66 -2.48
N ASP A 26 -9.53 -3.30 -2.23
CA ASP A 26 -9.84 -2.19 -1.34
C ASP A 26 -9.53 -2.54 0.13
N GLU A 27 -9.86 -3.76 0.57
CA GLU A 27 -9.49 -4.26 1.89
C GLU A 27 -7.96 -4.34 2.06
N GLU A 28 -7.25 -4.87 1.06
CA GLU A 28 -5.79 -4.91 1.06
C GLU A 28 -5.16 -3.50 1.14
N ALA A 29 -5.69 -2.54 0.38
CA ALA A 29 -5.23 -1.15 0.44
C ALA A 29 -5.42 -0.52 1.83
N ILE A 30 -6.52 -0.84 2.52
CA ILE A 30 -6.78 -0.40 3.89
C ILE A 30 -5.78 -1.02 4.87
N GLU A 31 -5.51 -2.33 4.74
CA GLU A 31 -4.53 -3.02 5.59
C GLU A 31 -3.12 -2.41 5.45
N ILE A 32 -2.69 -2.14 4.22
CA ILE A 32 -1.37 -1.51 3.96
C ILE A 32 -1.35 -0.07 4.47
N TYR A 33 -2.44 0.68 4.32
CA TYR A 33 -2.54 2.03 4.88
C TYR A 33 -2.38 2.02 6.41
N GLU A 34 -3.05 1.11 7.12
CA GLU A 34 -2.91 0.98 8.56
C GLU A 34 -1.49 0.56 8.96
N ALA A 35 -0.86 -0.36 8.21
CA ALA A 35 0.54 -0.70 8.43
C ALA A 35 1.50 0.51 8.26
N LEU A 36 1.30 1.31 7.22
CA LEU A 36 2.07 2.54 6.98
C LEU A 36 1.85 3.57 8.08
N LYS A 37 0.62 3.74 8.54
CA LYS A 37 0.28 4.63 9.64
C LYS A 37 1.00 4.22 10.93
N GLN A 38 0.97 2.93 11.27
CA GLN A 38 1.73 2.41 12.42
C GLN A 38 3.24 2.59 12.24
N PHE A 39 3.77 2.38 11.03
CA PHE A 39 5.17 2.63 10.71
C PHE A 39 5.56 4.09 11.00
N PHE A 40 4.78 5.07 10.56
CA PHE A 40 5.08 6.49 10.81
C PHE A 40 4.82 6.95 12.24
N ILE A 41 4.03 6.22 13.03
CA ILE A 41 3.93 6.40 14.49
C ILE A 41 5.25 5.98 15.16
N LEU A 42 5.75 4.80 14.80
CA LEU A 42 6.95 4.20 15.39
C LEU A 42 8.24 4.90 14.94
N PHE A 43 8.29 5.31 13.67
CA PHE A 43 9.45 5.93 13.04
C PHE A 43 9.12 7.35 12.55
N ASN A 44 8.82 8.23 13.51
CA ASN A 44 8.37 9.60 13.24
C ASN A 44 9.41 10.45 12.48
N GLU A 45 10.70 10.07 12.51
CA GLU A 45 11.79 10.73 11.80
C GLU A 45 11.68 10.66 10.26
N PHE A 46 10.78 9.81 9.74
CA PHE A 46 10.50 9.71 8.32
C PHE A 46 9.29 10.55 7.88
N GLN A 47 8.50 11.09 8.80
CA GLN A 47 7.31 11.88 8.47
C GLN A 47 7.55 13.11 7.57
N PRO A 48 8.64 13.90 7.73
CA PRO A 48 8.83 15.09 6.89
C PRO A 48 9.39 14.78 5.49
N ARG A 49 9.58 13.50 5.14
CA ARG A 49 10.19 13.10 3.88
C ARG A 49 9.14 12.93 2.79
N ASP A 50 9.53 13.19 1.56
CA ASP A 50 8.70 12.83 0.40
C ASP A 50 8.45 11.32 0.37
N PHE A 51 7.19 10.96 0.15
CA PHE A 51 6.73 9.58 0.14
C PHE A 51 6.40 9.12 -1.30
N TYR A 52 6.91 7.95 -1.66
CA TYR A 52 6.73 7.34 -2.98
C TYR A 52 6.38 5.86 -2.80
N ILE A 53 5.45 5.36 -3.62
CA ILE A 53 5.05 3.95 -3.63
C ILE A 53 5.37 3.37 -5.01
N ALA A 54 6.04 2.24 -5.07
CA ALA A 54 6.37 1.55 -6.30
C ALA A 54 6.18 0.04 -6.15
N GLY A 55 5.88 -0.65 -7.24
CA GLY A 55 5.74 -2.11 -7.27
C GLY A 55 5.50 -2.63 -8.69
N GLU A 56 5.51 -3.96 -8.87
CA GLU A 56 5.32 -4.62 -10.17
C GLU A 56 3.96 -5.33 -10.27
N ILE A 57 3.48 -5.50 -11.51
CA ILE A 57 2.26 -6.19 -11.98
C ILE A 57 1.05 -6.04 -11.07
N TYR A 58 0.98 -6.79 -9.97
CA TYR A 58 -0.13 -6.80 -9.02
C TYR A 58 -0.23 -5.48 -8.26
N ALA A 59 0.91 -4.89 -7.93
CA ALA A 59 0.97 -3.57 -7.32
C ALA A 59 0.36 -2.49 -8.23
N ALA A 60 0.22 -2.74 -9.55
CA ALA A 60 -0.42 -1.81 -10.47
C ALA A 60 -1.90 -1.56 -10.13
N THR A 61 -2.58 -2.56 -9.59
CA THR A 61 -3.98 -2.44 -9.16
C THR A 61 -4.04 -1.92 -7.72
N LEU A 62 -3.16 -2.39 -6.85
CA LEU A 62 -3.14 -2.00 -5.44
C LEU A 62 -2.75 -0.53 -5.21
N ILE A 63 -1.73 -0.02 -5.90
CA ILE A 63 -1.19 1.33 -5.68
C ILE A 63 -2.25 2.43 -5.92
N PRO A 64 -3.05 2.42 -7.02
CA PRO A 64 -4.15 3.36 -7.18
C PRO A 64 -5.22 3.29 -6.09
N HIS A 65 -5.55 2.08 -5.61
CA HIS A 65 -6.53 1.90 -4.53
C HIS A 65 -6.01 2.49 -3.22
N LEU A 66 -4.74 2.22 -2.89
CA LEU A 66 -4.05 2.79 -1.73
C LEU A 66 -3.96 4.33 -1.82
N ALA A 67 -3.57 4.87 -2.99
CA ALA A 67 -3.48 6.30 -3.21
C ALA A 67 -4.85 7.00 -3.03
N ARG A 68 -5.91 6.40 -3.56
CA ARG A 68 -7.29 6.87 -3.37
C ARG A 68 -7.69 6.84 -1.90
N HIS A 69 -7.34 5.78 -1.17
CA HIS A 69 -7.65 5.67 0.25
C HIS A 69 -6.93 6.74 1.07
N ILE A 70 -5.64 6.97 0.81
CA ILE A 70 -4.85 8.04 1.44
C ILE A 70 -5.47 9.42 1.20
N ASP A 71 -5.86 9.72 -0.05
CA ASP A 71 -6.50 11.00 -0.39
C ASP A 71 -7.82 11.22 0.36
N LEU A 72 -8.66 10.17 0.43
CA LEU A 72 -9.91 10.20 1.18
C LEU A 72 -9.69 10.43 2.68
N GLU A 73 -8.71 9.75 3.29
CA GLU A 73 -8.40 9.93 4.71
C GLU A 73 -7.84 11.33 5.00
N ASN A 74 -6.98 11.85 4.12
CA ASN A 74 -6.47 13.22 4.21
C ASN A 74 -7.59 14.26 4.14
N SER A 75 -8.60 14.04 3.29
CA SER A 75 -9.75 14.95 3.14
C SER A 75 -10.67 14.98 4.37
N LYS A 76 -10.72 13.90 5.15
CA LYS A 76 -11.54 13.78 6.37
C LYS A 76 -10.87 14.37 7.61
N SER A 77 -9.53 14.39 7.63
CA SER A 77 -8.77 14.90 8.77
C SER A 77 -8.71 16.43 8.78
N ASP A 78 -9.02 17.06 9.91
CA ASP A 78 -8.63 18.46 10.13
C ASP A 78 -7.12 18.58 9.95
N LYS A 79 -6.61 19.66 9.34
CA LYS A 79 -5.19 19.80 8.94
C LYS A 79 -4.16 19.57 10.07
N HIS A 80 -4.61 19.56 11.34
CA HIS A 80 -3.82 19.24 12.52
C HIS A 80 -3.68 17.74 12.83
N GLN A 81 -4.49 16.87 12.23
CA GLN A 81 -4.45 15.40 12.35
C GLN A 81 -3.99 14.69 11.08
N SER A 82 -3.65 15.42 10.01
CA SER A 82 -3.02 14.90 8.79
C SER A 82 -1.55 14.46 9.03
N PHE A 83 -1.30 13.89 10.21
CA PHE A 83 -0.04 13.92 10.94
C PHE A 83 0.71 12.59 10.80
N TYR A 84 0.92 12.10 9.57
CA TYR A 84 1.72 10.90 9.33
C TYR A 84 2.47 10.91 7.99
N GLY A 85 2.98 12.06 7.52
CA GLY A 85 3.83 12.14 6.32
C GLY A 85 3.17 11.80 4.96
N LEU A 86 1.94 11.27 4.97
CA LEU A 86 1.15 10.95 3.79
C LEU A 86 0.43 12.19 3.16
N GLN A 87 0.74 13.40 3.62
CA GLN A 87 0.35 14.65 2.96
C GLN A 87 1.02 14.82 1.59
N HIS A 88 2.12 14.12 1.35
CA HIS A 88 2.82 14.13 0.08
C HIS A 88 2.17 13.12 -0.86
N THR A 89 1.42 13.65 -1.83
CA THR A 89 0.83 12.98 -2.99
C THR A 89 1.73 11.87 -3.53
N VAL A 90 1.17 10.69 -3.82
CA VAL A 90 1.89 9.62 -4.53
C VAL A 90 2.42 10.17 -5.86
N GLN A 91 3.72 10.43 -5.94
CA GLN A 91 4.29 11.18 -7.07
C GLN A 91 4.65 10.31 -8.29
N ALA A 92 4.74 8.99 -8.15
CA ALA A 92 5.07 8.10 -9.26
C ALA A 92 4.55 6.68 -9.02
N ILE A 93 3.96 6.09 -10.07
CA ILE A 93 3.63 4.66 -10.15
C ILE A 93 4.52 4.09 -11.26
N SER A 94 5.54 3.30 -10.90
CA SER A 94 6.40 2.64 -11.89
C SER A 94 5.83 1.26 -12.20
N LEU A 95 5.21 1.10 -13.36
CA LEU A 95 4.72 -0.18 -13.86
C LEU A 95 5.76 -0.80 -14.78
N LYS A 96 6.29 -1.97 -14.42
CA LYS A 96 7.20 -2.72 -15.29
C LYS A 96 6.64 -4.11 -15.58
N THR A 97 5.78 -4.20 -16.60
CA THR A 97 5.53 -5.40 -17.42
C THR A 97 4.42 -5.11 -18.44
N PRO A 98 4.54 -5.57 -19.70
CA PRO A 98 3.40 -5.66 -20.60
C PRO A 98 2.47 -6.78 -20.15
N LEU A 99 1.17 -6.48 -19.98
CA LEU A 99 0.11 -7.50 -19.94
C LEU A 99 0.02 -8.15 -21.33
N GLY A 100 0.83 -9.18 -21.56
CA GLY A 100 0.93 -9.88 -22.85
C GLY A 100 1.26 -11.35 -22.67
N SER A 101 0.22 -12.19 -22.77
CA SER A 101 0.22 -13.63 -23.07
C SER A 101 1.10 -14.57 -22.22
N TRP A 102 0.53 -15.10 -21.13
CA TRP A 102 0.84 -16.47 -20.71
C TRP A 102 0.21 -17.45 -21.71
N THR A 103 0.96 -17.90 -22.73
CA THR A 103 0.60 -19.11 -23.48
C THR A 103 1.19 -20.30 -22.74
N GLY A 104 0.35 -20.97 -21.95
CA GLY A 104 0.75 -22.12 -21.15
C GLY A 104 1.12 -23.33 -22.01
N GLU A 105 2.39 -23.40 -22.40
CA GLU A 105 3.05 -24.68 -22.68
C GLU A 105 4.11 -24.88 -21.60
N MET A 106 3.84 -25.84 -20.70
CA MET A 106 4.85 -26.36 -19.78
C MET A 106 5.51 -27.59 -20.43
N PRO A 107 6.84 -27.75 -20.32
CA PRO A 107 7.52 -29.02 -20.60
C PRO A 107 7.20 -30.10 -19.57
#